data_AF-A0A7X2MSG2-F1
#
_entry.id   AF-A0A7X2MSG2-F1
#
_cell.length_a   1.000
_cell.length_b   1.000
_cell.length_c   1.000
_cell.angle_alpha   90.00
_cell.angle_beta   90.00
_cell.angle_gamma   90.00
#
_symmetry.space_group_name_H-M   'P 1'
#
loop_
_entity.id
_entity.type
_entity.pdbx_description
1 polymer ?
#
loop_
_entity_poly.entity_id
_entity_poly.type
_entity_poly.pdbx_seq_one_letter_code
_entity_poly.pdbx_strand_id
1 'polypeptide(L)'
;DALMGNALNSDAFDLTQSPTVVDMGIRWLLVPMVSAEAVLALQPNVSDLQRLIKHAGVSGVMPFGRLPSGEHEQYEVRGLLVENGSLTEDPVTGSANACLARYFAAAGHTTSYRVRQGTALQRAGRVNVTFNGETIWIGGNTVTVIDGTITL
;
A
#
# COMPACT_ATOMS: atom_id res chain seq x y z
N ASP A 1 10.97 -9.21 -12.11
CA ASP A 1 10.19 -10.28 -12.75
C ASP A 1 9.28 -9.64 -13.79
N ALA A 2 9.25 -10.16 -15.01
CA ALA A 2 8.50 -9.57 -16.13
C ALA A 2 7.00 -9.47 -15.85
N LEU A 3 6.44 -10.41 -15.07
CA LEU A 3 5.02 -10.37 -14.69
C LEU A 3 4.67 -9.15 -13.83
N MET A 4 5.55 -8.73 -12.92
CA MET A 4 5.33 -7.57 -12.06
C MET A 4 5.40 -6.26 -12.86
N GLY A 5 6.37 -6.15 -13.77
CA GLY A 5 6.49 -5.01 -14.69
C GLY A 5 5.23 -4.84 -15.56
N ASN A 6 4.75 -5.94 -16.16
CA ASN A 6 3.53 -5.93 -16.96
C ASN A 6 2.28 -5.60 -16.14
N ALA A 7 2.14 -6.22 -14.95
CA ALA A 7 0.99 -6.01 -14.07
C ALA A 7 0.85 -4.54 -13.62
N LEU A 8 1.97 -3.89 -13.30
CA LEU A 8 2.00 -2.51 -12.83
C LEU A 8 2.19 -1.49 -13.96
N ASN A 9 2.49 -1.97 -15.18
CA ASN A 9 2.83 -1.17 -16.35
C ASN A 9 3.92 -0.14 -16.06
N SER A 10 5.00 -0.59 -15.42
CA SER A 10 6.09 0.25 -14.95
C SER A 10 7.36 -0.55 -14.75
N ASP A 11 8.50 0.13 -14.95
CA ASP A 11 9.84 -0.39 -14.66
C ASP A 11 10.50 0.36 -13.50
N ALA A 12 9.78 1.31 -12.87
CA ALA A 12 10.30 2.24 -11.87
C ALA A 12 10.38 1.62 -10.46
N PHE A 13 10.91 0.40 -10.38
CA PHE A 13 11.08 -0.36 -9.15
C PHE A 13 12.34 0.07 -8.40
N ASP A 14 12.26 0.16 -7.07
CA ASP A 14 13.46 0.29 -6.25
C ASP A 14 14.11 -1.08 -6.09
N LEU A 15 15.18 -1.32 -6.87
CA LEU A 15 15.91 -2.58 -6.90
C LEU A 15 16.84 -2.78 -5.68
N THR A 16 16.98 -1.78 -4.82
CA THR A 16 17.73 -1.94 -3.55
C THR A 16 16.90 -2.66 -2.49
N GLN A 17 15.59 -2.75 -2.69
CA GLN A 17 14.62 -3.40 -1.83
C GLN A 17 13.97 -4.58 -2.58
N SER A 18 13.63 -5.64 -1.86
CA SER A 18 12.99 -6.81 -2.48
C SER A 18 11.47 -6.74 -2.36
N PRO A 19 10.71 -6.93 -3.45
CA PRO A 19 9.28 -7.19 -3.37
C PRO A 19 9.00 -8.40 -2.49
N THR A 20 8.05 -8.29 -1.57
CA THR A 20 7.85 -9.31 -0.53
C THR A 20 6.36 -9.53 -0.28
N VAL A 21 5.95 -10.79 -0.16
CA VAL A 21 4.63 -11.11 0.38
C VAL A 21 4.70 -11.09 1.90
N VAL A 22 3.88 -10.26 2.53
CA VAL A 22 3.72 -10.24 3.99
C VAL A 22 2.35 -10.79 4.33
N ASP A 23 2.31 -11.68 5.31
CA ASP A 23 1.12 -12.36 5.79
C ASP A 23 0.83 -11.93 7.23
N MET A 24 -0.34 -11.33 7.43
CA MET A 24 -0.89 -10.96 8.74
C MET A 24 -2.34 -11.47 8.87
N GLY A 25 -2.65 -12.61 8.24
CA GLY A 25 -4.00 -13.14 8.05
C GLY A 25 -4.61 -12.71 6.72
N ILE A 26 -4.47 -11.43 6.37
CA ILE A 26 -4.61 -10.95 4.99
C ILE A 26 -3.21 -10.75 4.38
N ARG A 27 -3.04 -11.19 3.14
CA ARG A 27 -1.73 -11.23 2.48
C ARG A 27 -1.61 -10.10 1.46
N TRP A 28 -0.53 -9.35 1.54
CA TRP A 28 -0.23 -8.27 0.59
C TRP A 28 1.13 -8.50 -0.05
N LEU A 29 1.22 -8.25 -1.36
CA LEU A 29 2.51 -8.15 -2.05
C LEU A 29 2.99 -6.69 -1.96
N LEU A 30 4.05 -6.44 -1.18
CA LEU A 30 4.67 -5.13 -1.04
C LEU A 30 5.65 -4.94 -2.21
N VAL A 31 5.51 -3.84 -2.95
CA VAL A 31 6.35 -3.54 -4.13
C VAL A 31 7.07 -2.21 -3.94
N PRO A 32 8.39 -2.23 -3.69
CA PRO A 32 9.18 -1.01 -3.57
C PRO A 32 9.29 -0.27 -4.92
N MET A 33 8.97 1.02 -4.92
CA MET A 33 9.07 1.92 -6.07
C MET A 33 10.13 2.99 -5.81
N VAL A 34 10.77 3.49 -6.87
CA VAL A 34 11.85 4.49 -6.74
C VAL A 34 11.42 5.81 -6.09
N SER A 35 10.13 6.16 -6.18
CA SER A 35 9.59 7.39 -5.57
C SER A 35 8.07 7.35 -5.43
N ALA A 36 7.52 8.32 -4.71
CA ALA A 36 6.08 8.56 -4.63
C ALA A 36 5.46 8.87 -6.00
N GLU A 37 6.15 9.62 -6.86
CA GLU A 37 5.68 9.92 -8.23
C GLU A 37 5.57 8.65 -9.06
N ALA A 38 6.51 7.71 -8.90
CA ALA A 38 6.45 6.40 -9.57
C ALA A 38 5.24 5.58 -9.12
N VAL A 39 4.87 5.63 -7.83
CA VAL A 39 3.64 5.01 -7.30
C VAL A 39 2.39 5.63 -7.94
N LEU A 40 2.34 6.96 -8.03
CA LEU A 40 1.19 7.68 -8.60
C LEU A 40 1.06 7.49 -10.12
N ALA A 41 2.17 7.29 -10.83
CA ALA A 41 2.19 7.07 -12.26
C ALA A 41 1.69 5.67 -12.69
N LEU A 42 1.52 4.73 -11.75
CA LEU A 42 1.10 3.36 -12.07
C LEU A 42 -0.25 3.32 -12.78
N GLN A 43 -0.30 2.59 -13.89
CA GLN A 43 -1.49 2.32 -14.69
C GLN A 43 -1.64 0.81 -14.85
N PRO A 44 -2.15 0.09 -13.83
CA PRO A 44 -2.09 -1.36 -13.80
C PRO A 44 -2.81 -2.03 -14.97
N ASN A 45 -2.18 -3.04 -15.58
CA ASN A 45 -2.88 -3.94 -16.49
C ASN A 45 -3.72 -4.91 -15.65
N VAL A 46 -5.05 -4.79 -15.72
CA VAL A 46 -5.96 -5.56 -14.86
C VAL A 46 -5.75 -7.07 -15.01
N SER A 47 -5.57 -7.56 -16.24
CA SER A 47 -5.43 -9.00 -16.50
C SER A 47 -4.13 -9.56 -15.94
N ASP A 48 -3.01 -8.84 -16.06
CA ASP A 48 -1.72 -9.26 -15.54
C ASP A 48 -1.62 -9.03 -14.03
N LEU A 49 -2.26 -7.98 -13.49
CA LEU A 49 -2.39 -7.77 -12.05
C LEU A 49 -3.17 -8.93 -11.41
N GLN A 50 -4.28 -9.37 -12.02
CA GLN A 50 -5.04 -10.52 -11.52
C GLN A 50 -4.19 -11.80 -11.53
N ARG A 51 -3.39 -12.02 -12.60
CA ARG A 51 -2.44 -13.14 -12.67
C ARG A 51 -1.39 -13.05 -11.58
N LEU A 52 -0.81 -11.87 -11.35
CA LEU A 52 0.19 -11.63 -10.31
C LEU A 52 -0.38 -11.90 -8.92
N ILE A 53 -1.57 -11.35 -8.60
CA ILE A 53 -2.26 -11.56 -7.33
C ILE A 53 -2.49 -13.06 -7.08
N LYS A 54 -2.99 -13.77 -8.10
CA LYS A 54 -3.21 -15.23 -8.01
C LYS A 54 -1.90 -16.01 -7.85
N HIS A 55 -0.87 -15.65 -8.63
CA HIS A 55 0.43 -16.32 -8.60
C HIS A 55 1.13 -16.16 -7.26
N ALA A 56 1.11 -14.94 -6.69
CA ALA A 56 1.67 -14.65 -5.37
C ALA A 56 0.79 -15.16 -4.21
N GLY A 57 -0.47 -15.53 -4.48
CA GLY A 57 -1.44 -15.98 -3.48
C GLY A 57 -1.81 -14.87 -2.48
N VAL A 58 -1.87 -13.62 -2.93
CA VAL A 58 -2.16 -12.45 -2.11
C VAL A 58 -3.58 -11.94 -2.33
N SER A 59 -4.08 -11.08 -1.43
CA SER A 59 -5.36 -10.39 -1.58
C SER A 59 -5.24 -9.14 -2.45
N GLY A 60 -4.06 -8.52 -2.47
CA GLY A 60 -3.78 -7.33 -3.25
C GLY A 60 -2.29 -7.00 -3.29
N VAL A 61 -1.96 -5.96 -4.05
CA VAL A 61 -0.60 -5.45 -4.21
C VAL A 61 -0.53 -4.05 -3.63
N MET A 62 0.52 -3.77 -2.86
CA MET A 62 0.79 -2.47 -2.28
C MET A 62 2.13 -1.94 -2.78
N PRO A 63 2.15 -1.20 -3.90
CA PRO A 63 3.31 -0.40 -4.26
C PRO A 63 3.50 0.74 -3.25
N PHE A 64 4.75 1.02 -2.89
CA PHE A 64 5.11 2.11 -1.98
C PHE A 64 6.39 2.80 -2.46
N GLY A 65 6.47 4.11 -2.24
CA GLY A 65 7.60 4.93 -2.68
C GLY A 65 7.82 6.11 -1.74
N ARG A 66 9.08 6.51 -1.58
CA ARG A 66 9.44 7.64 -0.69
C ARG A 66 8.96 8.96 -1.28
N LEU A 67 8.44 9.81 -0.41
CA LEU A 67 8.18 11.22 -0.70
C LEU A 67 9.49 12.03 -0.61
N PRO A 68 9.57 13.20 -1.26
CA PRO A 68 10.71 14.11 -1.11
C PRO A 68 10.99 14.49 0.35
N SER A 69 12.26 14.75 0.67
CA SER A 69 12.67 15.20 2.00
C SER A 69 11.97 16.52 2.37
N GLY A 70 11.50 16.63 3.62
CA GLY A 70 10.80 17.82 4.13
C GLY A 70 9.28 17.71 4.12
N GLU A 71 8.72 16.68 3.47
CA GLU A 71 7.29 16.38 3.52
C GLU A 71 6.86 15.85 4.90
N HIS A 72 5.60 16.13 5.26
CA HIS A 72 5.03 15.66 6.53
C HIS A 72 4.88 14.13 6.59
N GLU A 73 4.56 13.52 5.45
CA GLU A 73 4.53 12.07 5.26
C GLU A 73 5.78 11.57 4.55
N GLN A 74 6.16 10.31 4.80
CA GLN A 74 7.40 9.75 4.30
C GLN A 74 7.19 8.86 3.07
N TYR A 75 5.99 8.31 2.91
CA TYR A 75 5.67 7.39 1.82
C TYR A 75 4.33 7.73 1.17
N GLU A 76 4.25 7.53 -0.14
CA GLU A 76 3.00 7.38 -0.88
C GLU A 76 2.80 5.90 -1.19
N VAL A 77 1.56 5.42 -1.06
CA VAL A 77 1.20 4.02 -1.29
C VAL A 77 -0.13 3.91 -2.02
N ARG A 78 -0.34 2.77 -2.68
CA ARG A 78 -1.65 2.40 -3.26
C ARG A 78 -2.04 1.00 -2.81
N GLY A 79 -3.33 0.76 -2.62
CA GLY A 79 -3.88 -0.56 -2.31
C GLY A 79 -4.60 -1.12 -3.53
N LEU A 80 -3.88 -1.85 -4.39
CA LEU A 80 -4.40 -2.32 -5.68
C LEU A 80 -4.98 -3.73 -5.55
N LEU A 81 -6.26 -3.87 -5.90
CA LEU A 81 -6.98 -5.14 -5.90
C LEU A 81 -7.62 -5.40 -7.27
N VAL A 82 -8.03 -6.64 -7.49
CA VAL A 82 -8.91 -6.99 -8.62
C VAL A 82 -10.15 -7.68 -8.08
N GLU A 83 -11.30 -7.03 -8.26
CA GLU A 83 -12.60 -7.55 -7.83
C GLU A 83 -13.51 -7.67 -9.04
N ASN A 84 -14.14 -8.84 -9.20
CA ASN A 84 -15.04 -9.13 -10.32
C ASN A 84 -14.43 -8.79 -11.70
N GLY A 85 -13.11 -8.98 -11.85
CA GLY A 85 -12.36 -8.71 -13.08
C GLY A 85 -12.08 -7.22 -13.37
N SER A 86 -12.35 -6.33 -12.41
CA SER A 86 -12.05 -4.90 -12.51
C SER A 86 -10.97 -4.48 -11.51
N LEU A 87 -10.16 -3.49 -11.88
CA LEU A 87 -9.26 -2.84 -10.93
C LEU A 87 -10.10 -2.12 -9.86
N THR A 88 -9.89 -2.48 -8.60
CA THR A 88 -10.44 -1.79 -7.45
C THR A 88 -9.29 -1.24 -6.60
N GLU A 89 -9.44 -0.03 -6.10
CA GLU A 89 -8.48 0.58 -5.20
C GLU A 89 -9.20 1.13 -3.96
N ASP A 90 -8.73 0.70 -2.79
CA ASP A 90 -9.23 1.20 -1.51
C ASP A 90 -8.49 2.50 -1.16
N PRO A 91 -9.20 3.61 -0.87
CA PRO A 91 -8.56 4.89 -0.56
C PRO A 91 -7.66 4.86 0.68
N VAL A 92 -7.95 4.02 1.70
CA VAL A 92 -7.09 3.87 2.89
C VAL A 92 -7.18 2.46 3.44
N THR A 93 -6.10 1.69 3.34
CA THR A 93 -6.10 0.27 3.69
C THR A 93 -5.24 -0.01 4.92
N GLY A 94 -5.87 -0.11 6.09
CA GLY A 94 -5.17 -0.35 7.36
C GLY A 94 -4.33 -1.64 7.36
N SER A 95 -4.86 -2.72 6.79
CA SER A 95 -4.15 -4.01 6.73
C SER A 95 -2.92 -4.00 5.84
N ALA A 96 -2.97 -3.29 4.71
CA ALA A 96 -1.83 -3.16 3.82
C ALA A 96 -0.73 -2.34 4.49
N ASN A 97 -1.09 -1.22 5.15
CA ASN A 97 -0.15 -0.43 5.95
C ASN A 97 0.44 -1.21 7.13
N ALA A 98 -0.32 -2.10 7.77
CA ALA A 98 0.21 -3.01 8.79
C ALA A 98 1.26 -3.97 8.21
N CYS A 99 1.01 -4.51 7.01
CA CYS A 99 1.97 -5.36 6.29
C CYS A 99 3.24 -4.58 5.92
N LEU A 100 3.11 -3.33 5.46
CA LEU A 100 4.26 -2.46 5.16
C LEU A 100 5.10 -2.14 6.41
N ALA A 101 4.46 -1.93 7.56
CA ALA A 101 5.19 -1.71 8.81
C ALA A 101 6.00 -2.94 9.23
N ARG A 102 5.44 -4.14 9.05
CA ARG A 102 6.15 -5.42 9.29
C ARG A 102 7.28 -5.66 8.30
N TYR A 103 7.07 -5.28 7.03
CA TYR A 103 8.12 -5.28 6.00
C TYR A 103 9.32 -4.45 6.45
N PHE A 104 9.11 -3.21 6.89
CA PHE A 104 10.19 -2.36 7.39
C PHE A 104 10.82 -2.89 8.67
N ALA A 105 10.03 -3.40 9.63
CA ALA A 105 10.55 -4.00 10.85
C ALA A 105 11.48 -5.18 10.56
N ALA A 106 11.12 -6.05 9.60
CA ALA A 106 11.94 -7.19 9.18
C ALA A 106 13.27 -6.76 8.53
N ALA A 107 13.30 -5.57 7.92
CA ALA A 107 14.51 -4.93 7.41
C ALA A 107 15.30 -4.12 8.48
N GLY A 108 14.88 -4.15 9.75
CA GLY A 108 15.50 -3.41 10.84
C GLY A 108 15.13 -1.92 10.89
N HIS A 109 14.13 -1.49 10.13
CA HIS A 109 13.63 -0.11 10.12
C HIS A 109 12.41 0.03 11.03
N THR A 110 12.62 0.59 12.22
CA THR A 110 11.58 0.75 13.25
C THR A 110 11.36 2.21 13.65
N THR A 111 11.74 3.14 12.78
CA THR A 111 11.40 4.56 12.95
C THR A 111 9.93 4.77 12.59
N SER A 112 9.16 5.38 13.49
CA SER A 112 7.76 5.74 13.24
C SER A 112 7.64 6.67 12.03
N TYR A 113 6.61 6.48 11.21
CA TYR A 113 6.43 7.19 9.95
C TYR A 113 4.95 7.44 9.63
N ARG A 114 4.71 8.29 8.63
CA ARG A 114 3.39 8.58 8.09
C ARG A 114 3.33 8.24 6.60
N VAL A 115 2.14 7.86 6.17
CA VAL A 115 1.86 7.44 4.80
C VAL A 115 0.69 8.24 4.22
N ARG A 116 0.80 8.61 2.94
CA ARG A 116 -0.31 9.04 2.09
C ARG A 116 -0.87 7.85 1.32
N GLN A 117 -2.19 7.72 1.31
CA GLN A 117 -2.89 6.77 0.45
C GLN A 117 -4.15 7.42 -0.13
N GLY A 118 -4.48 7.06 -1.36
CA GLY A 118 -5.68 7.52 -2.05
C GLY A 118 -5.48 8.79 -2.87
N THR A 119 -4.26 9.33 -2.96
CA THR A 119 -3.94 10.53 -3.75
C THR A 119 -4.40 10.37 -5.21
N ALA A 120 -4.17 9.21 -5.83
CA ALA A 120 -4.65 8.88 -7.18
C ALA A 120 -6.18 8.87 -7.32
N LEU A 121 -6.90 8.60 -6.23
CA LEU A 121 -8.37 8.62 -6.15
C LEU A 121 -8.93 9.97 -5.68
N GLN A 122 -8.07 11.00 -5.56
CA GLN A 122 -8.41 12.30 -4.97
C GLN A 122 -8.98 12.17 -3.54
N ARG A 123 -8.51 11.16 -2.80
CA ARG A 123 -8.82 10.94 -1.38
C ARG A 123 -7.56 11.16 -0.56
N ALA A 124 -7.67 12.00 0.46
CA ALA A 124 -6.51 12.48 1.19
C ALA A 124 -6.30 11.65 2.47
N GLY A 125 -6.03 10.35 2.31
CA GLY A 125 -5.84 9.40 3.39
C GLY A 125 -4.47 9.55 4.05
N ARG A 126 -4.43 9.57 5.40
CA ARG A 126 -3.19 9.62 6.18
C ARG A 126 -3.18 8.53 7.23
N VAL A 127 -2.14 7.72 7.21
CA VAL A 127 -1.91 6.66 8.20
C VAL A 127 -0.65 6.97 8.98
N ASN A 128 -0.74 6.93 10.31
CA ASN A 128 0.37 6.98 11.23
C ASN A 128 0.77 5.55 11.60
N VAL A 129 2.05 5.24 11.46
CA VAL A 129 2.67 3.99 11.90
C VAL A 129 3.60 4.31 13.05
N THR A 130 3.31 3.75 14.21
CA THR A 130 4.13 3.95 15.42
C THR A 130 4.73 2.63 15.87
N PHE A 131 6.05 2.59 15.99
CA PHE A 131 6.77 1.49 16.63
C PHE A 131 6.93 1.79 18.12
N ASN A 132 6.50 0.86 18.97
CA ASN A 132 6.66 0.92 20.42
C ASN A 132 7.16 -0.43 20.94
N GLY A 133 8.48 -0.55 21.05
CA GLY A 133 9.13 -1.84 21.30
C GLY A 133 8.81 -2.83 20.18
N GLU A 134 8.28 -4.00 20.54
CA GLU A 134 7.86 -5.04 19.60
C GLU A 134 6.46 -4.79 19.00
N THR A 135 5.71 -3.83 19.55
CA THR A 135 4.35 -3.53 19.11
C THR A 135 4.36 -2.47 18.01
N ILE A 136 3.58 -2.71 16.95
CA ILE A 136 3.37 -1.77 15.86
C ILE A 136 1.92 -1.29 15.91
N TRP A 137 1.73 0.02 15.96
CA TRP A 137 0.42 0.66 15.95
C TRP A 137 0.16 1.29 14.59
N ILE A 138 -1.01 1.00 14.04
CA ILE A 138 -1.55 1.62 12.83
C ILE A 138 -2.72 2.51 13.24
N GLY A 139 -2.65 3.80 12.96
CA GLY A 139 -3.67 4.75 13.40
C GLY A 139 -3.87 5.90 12.42
N GLY A 140 -4.96 6.64 12.60
CA GLY A 140 -5.31 7.78 11.77
C GLY A 140 -6.43 8.58 12.41
N ASN A 141 -6.58 9.83 12.02
CA ASN A 141 -7.69 10.66 12.46
C ASN A 141 -8.92 10.37 11.60
N THR A 142 -10.10 10.38 12.21
CA THR A 142 -11.39 10.18 11.54
C THR A 142 -12.31 11.37 11.75
N VAL A 143 -13.21 11.61 10.80
CA VAL A 143 -14.28 12.60 10.90
C VAL A 143 -15.60 11.89 10.64
N THR A 144 -16.54 12.00 11.56
CA THR A 144 -17.91 11.50 11.38
C THR A 144 -18.63 12.39 10.35
N VAL A 145 -19.04 11.80 9.23
CA VAL A 145 -19.78 12.52 8.17
C VAL A 145 -21.29 12.35 8.30
N ILE A 146 -21.74 11.17 8.71
CA ILE A 146 -23.14 10.83 8.93
C ILE A 146 -23.23 10.05 10.24
N ASP A 147 -24.22 10.40 11.06
CA ASP A 147 -24.60 9.69 12.27
C ASP A 147 -26.13 9.55 12.31
N GLY A 148 -26.64 8.39 12.67
CA GLY A 148 -28.08 8.11 12.59
C GLY A 148 -28.46 6.67 12.93
N THR A 149 -29.76 6.39 12.87
CA THR A 149 -30.36 5.11 13.24
C THR A 149 -31.11 4.47 12.08
N ILE A 150 -30.98 3.15 11.90
CA ILE A 150 -31.76 2.37 10.94
C ILE A 150 -32.76 1.51 11.71
N THR A 151 -34.03 1.56 11.32
CA THR A 151 -35.06 0.62 11.79
C THR A 151 -35.24 -0.46 10.73
N LEU A 152 -35.17 -1.73 11.15
CA LEU A 152 -35.28 -2.91 10.29
C LEU A 152 -36.73 -3.33 10.08
#